data_AF-A0A9W6WSJ5-F1
#
_entry.id   AF-A0A9W6WSJ5-F1
#
_cell.length_a   1.000
_cell.length_b   1.000
_cell.length_c   1.000
_cell.angle_alpha   90.00
_cell.angle_beta   90.00
_cell.angle_gamma   90.00
#
_symmetry.space_group_name_H-M   'P 1'
#
loop_
_entity.id
_entity.type
_entity.pdbx_description
1 polymer ?
#
loop_
_entity_poly.entity_id
_entity_poly.type
_entity_poly.pdbx_seq_one_letter_code
_entity_poly.pdbx_strand_id
1 'polypeptide(L)'
;MQLTTQFGTPLTTTLFLIAALASVIATELMSSTIIYQGDACSGTPLVVSVVDSVGCEAIDCSSFVTGSTTYSSIATCVDTERETYVANAFAGFSFLMIETYTKQCKVFMGANAYLASGECQVYDDTSDNLVIAKLNADGSASLEIYNDSSCSDTPFLGYMPNSETLSSHSCYKSYSVFYSGRGSSDGSSGSASDHQATTNVNAVGSTSNSLGFTGNSASFSGSSSLGLLTTESNNSAMDGSAVNAITIRDPSSAGEEENSDSGRKATVTVTPSESSGGINTGAIVGILVAYALLCGAACILCMDRMERLCRRLGLRR
;
A
#
# COMPACT_ATOMS: atom_id res chain seq x y z
N MET A 1 -54.12 -11.84 73.20
CA MET A 1 -53.18 -12.90 73.65
C MET A 1 -51.96 -12.86 72.76
N GLN A 2 -50.84 -12.37 73.29
CA GLN A 2 -49.52 -12.56 72.70
C GLN A 2 -49.13 -14.04 72.87
N LEU A 3 -48.51 -14.65 71.87
CA LEU A 3 -47.38 -15.55 72.11
C LEU A 3 -46.43 -15.48 70.91
N THR A 4 -45.24 -14.97 71.20
CA THR A 4 -44.05 -14.91 70.37
C THR A 4 -43.38 -16.27 70.27
N THR A 5 -42.94 -16.65 69.06
CA THR A 5 -41.80 -17.58 68.86
C THR A 5 -41.06 -17.20 67.58
N GLN A 6 -39.93 -16.52 67.74
CA GLN A 6 -38.80 -16.53 66.82
C GLN A 6 -37.98 -17.82 67.04
N PHE A 7 -37.39 -18.39 65.98
CA PHE A 7 -35.99 -18.85 65.93
C PHE A 7 -35.68 -19.40 64.52
N GLY A 8 -34.55 -18.99 63.93
CA GLY A 8 -33.85 -19.76 62.89
C GLY A 8 -33.74 -19.13 61.49
N THR A 9 -32.79 -18.22 61.31
CA THR A 9 -32.24 -17.71 60.03
C THR A 9 -31.47 -18.81 59.25
N PRO A 10 -30.88 -18.53 58.07
CA PRO A 10 -31.50 -18.31 56.76
C PRO A 10 -30.97 -19.35 55.73
N LEU A 11 -31.83 -19.98 54.92
CA LEU A 11 -31.35 -20.83 53.83
C LEU A 11 -30.87 -19.94 52.67
N THR A 12 -29.57 -19.66 52.67
CA THR A 12 -28.80 -19.01 51.62
C THR A 12 -28.77 -19.87 50.36
N THR A 13 -29.63 -19.57 49.38
CA THR A 13 -29.45 -19.98 47.98
C THR A 13 -30.04 -18.91 47.04
N THR A 14 -29.50 -17.69 47.08
CA THR A 14 -29.67 -16.74 45.99
C THR A 14 -28.59 -16.97 44.95
N LEU A 15 -29.00 -17.71 43.93
CA LEU A 15 -28.40 -17.93 42.62
C LEU A 15 -27.58 -16.72 42.14
N PHE A 16 -26.26 -16.87 42.06
CA PHE A 16 -25.41 -16.01 41.23
C PHE A 16 -25.75 -16.28 39.77
N LEU A 17 -26.69 -15.52 39.21
CA LEU A 17 -26.83 -15.39 37.77
C LEU A 17 -25.64 -14.55 37.28
N ILE A 18 -24.54 -15.24 37.01
CA ILE A 18 -23.47 -14.75 36.14
C ILE A 18 -24.12 -14.62 34.76
N ALA A 19 -24.73 -13.46 34.48
CA ALA A 19 -24.90 -13.03 33.11
C ALA A 19 -23.49 -12.67 32.62
N ALA A 20 -22.75 -13.71 32.21
CA ALA A 20 -21.68 -13.56 31.27
C ALA A 20 -22.32 -13.00 30.01
N LEU A 21 -22.42 -11.68 29.95
CA LEU A 21 -22.26 -10.95 28.71
C LEU A 21 -20.82 -11.29 28.30
N ALA A 22 -20.65 -12.47 27.69
CA ALA A 22 -19.57 -12.64 26.74
C ALA A 22 -19.80 -11.49 25.77
N SER A 23 -19.01 -10.44 25.93
CA SER A 23 -18.84 -9.43 24.90
C SER A 23 -18.65 -10.23 23.62
N VAL A 24 -19.68 -10.24 22.78
CA VAL A 24 -19.57 -10.73 21.42
C VAL A 24 -18.55 -9.78 20.83
N ILE A 25 -17.28 -10.16 20.91
CA ILE A 25 -16.25 -9.61 20.05
C ILE A 25 -16.79 -9.99 18.69
N ALA A 26 -17.40 -9.04 17.99
CA ALA A 26 -17.72 -9.23 16.60
C ALA A 26 -16.36 -9.48 15.95
N THR A 27 -16.04 -10.75 15.70
CA THR A 27 -14.85 -11.10 14.95
C THR A 27 -15.00 -10.37 13.63
N GLU A 28 -14.14 -9.38 13.38
CA GLU A 28 -14.15 -8.61 12.14
C GLU A 28 -13.78 -9.58 11.02
N LEU A 29 -14.80 -10.11 10.37
CA LEU A 29 -14.65 -11.04 9.26
C LEU A 29 -14.41 -10.21 8.02
N MET A 30 -13.40 -10.60 7.25
CA MET A 30 -13.07 -9.99 5.97
C MET A 30 -13.34 -10.98 4.85
N SER A 31 -13.73 -10.43 3.70
CA SER A 31 -13.75 -11.16 2.44
C SER A 31 -12.41 -10.90 1.75
N SER A 32 -11.67 -11.97 1.46
CA SER A 32 -10.47 -11.89 0.66
C SER A 32 -10.70 -12.52 -0.71
N THR A 33 -10.15 -11.91 -1.76
CA THR A 33 -10.03 -12.49 -3.10
C THR A 33 -8.55 -12.57 -3.46
N ILE A 34 -8.09 -13.74 -3.95
CA ILE A 34 -6.73 -13.91 -4.47
C ILE A 34 -6.80 -14.25 -5.96
N ILE A 35 -5.98 -13.60 -6.77
CA ILE A 35 -5.87 -13.82 -8.21
C ILE A 35 -4.54 -14.49 -8.53
N TYR A 36 -4.61 -15.53 -9.36
CA TYR A 36 -3.47 -16.29 -9.88
C TYR A 36 -3.49 -16.30 -11.41
N GLN A 37 -2.33 -16.50 -12.02
CA GLN A 37 -2.27 -16.82 -13.46
C GLN A 37 -2.63 -18.29 -13.70
N GLY A 38 -3.36 -18.57 -14.77
CA GLY A 38 -3.89 -19.91 -15.08
C GLY A 38 -5.25 -20.18 -14.42
N ASP A 39 -5.71 -21.42 -14.46
CA ASP A 39 -7.07 -21.84 -14.09
C ASP A 39 -7.18 -22.62 -12.77
N ALA A 40 -6.08 -22.71 -12.01
CA ALA A 40 -5.96 -23.62 -10.88
C ALA A 40 -5.93 -22.95 -9.49
N CYS A 41 -6.18 -21.64 -9.39
CA CYS A 41 -6.09 -20.84 -8.14
C CYS A 41 -4.90 -21.22 -7.24
N SER A 42 -3.74 -21.38 -7.85
CA SER A 42 -2.53 -21.85 -7.19
C SER A 42 -1.29 -21.29 -7.87
N GLY A 43 -0.15 -21.39 -7.19
CA GLY A 43 1.11 -20.77 -7.62
C GLY A 43 1.35 -19.44 -6.93
N THR A 44 2.06 -18.54 -7.60
CA THR A 44 2.36 -17.20 -7.08
C THR A 44 1.13 -16.30 -7.19
N PRO A 45 0.61 -15.74 -6.09
CA PRO A 45 -0.45 -14.74 -6.16
C PRO A 45 0.01 -13.52 -6.95
N LEU A 46 -0.89 -12.96 -7.76
CA LEU A 46 -0.67 -11.69 -8.45
C LEU A 46 -1.33 -10.54 -7.70
N VAL A 47 -2.54 -10.79 -7.19
CA VAL A 47 -3.35 -9.81 -6.47
C VAL A 47 -3.97 -10.47 -5.25
N VAL A 48 -3.98 -9.78 -4.12
CA VAL A 48 -4.77 -10.11 -2.94
C VAL A 48 -5.61 -8.89 -2.58
N SER A 49 -6.93 -9.01 -2.68
CA SER A 49 -7.88 -8.00 -2.24
C SER A 49 -8.49 -8.41 -0.90
N VAL A 50 -8.72 -7.44 -0.01
CA VAL A 50 -9.32 -7.65 1.30
C VAL A 50 -10.31 -6.52 1.59
N VAL A 51 -11.54 -6.87 1.96
CA VAL A 51 -12.59 -5.92 2.36
C VAL A 51 -13.33 -6.42 3.60
N ASP A 52 -13.74 -5.51 4.47
CA ASP A 52 -14.56 -5.87 5.64
C ASP A 52 -15.92 -6.42 5.20
N SER A 53 -16.37 -7.53 5.78
CA SER A 53 -17.61 -8.19 5.37
C SER A 53 -18.30 -8.94 6.50
N VAL A 54 -19.42 -8.39 6.97
CA VAL A 54 -20.28 -8.99 8.02
C VAL A 54 -21.10 -10.21 7.55
N GLY A 55 -20.82 -10.72 6.36
CA GLY A 55 -21.53 -11.86 5.76
C GLY A 55 -20.74 -12.42 4.61
N CYS A 56 -19.43 -12.61 4.83
CA CYS A 56 -18.54 -13.17 3.84
C CYS A 56 -19.03 -14.56 3.40
N GLU A 57 -18.93 -14.80 2.09
CA GLU A 57 -19.21 -16.07 1.46
C GLU A 57 -17.97 -16.46 0.66
N ALA A 58 -17.45 -17.67 0.91
CA ALA A 58 -16.35 -18.19 0.13
C ALA A 58 -16.85 -18.53 -1.27
N ILE A 59 -16.02 -18.25 -2.27
CA ILE A 59 -16.27 -18.56 -3.67
C ILE A 59 -15.19 -19.53 -4.11
N ASP A 60 -15.62 -20.66 -4.66
CA ASP A 60 -14.72 -21.66 -5.23
C ASP A 60 -13.90 -21.06 -6.38
N CYS A 61 -12.78 -21.72 -6.69
CA CYS A 61 -11.91 -21.30 -7.78
C CYS A 61 -12.68 -21.12 -9.09
N SER A 62 -12.58 -19.94 -9.68
CA SER A 62 -13.20 -19.61 -10.97
C SER A 62 -12.19 -18.98 -11.90
N SER A 63 -12.25 -19.32 -13.19
CA SER A 63 -11.35 -18.77 -14.19
C SER A 63 -12.00 -17.61 -14.96
N PHE A 64 -11.16 -16.67 -15.37
CA PHE A 64 -11.54 -15.52 -16.19
C PHE A 64 -10.41 -15.19 -17.17
N VAL A 65 -10.69 -14.30 -18.12
CA VAL A 65 -9.72 -13.89 -19.15
C VAL A 65 -9.65 -12.37 -19.16
N THR A 66 -8.44 -11.84 -19.07
CA THR A 66 -8.14 -10.42 -19.26
C THR A 66 -7.14 -10.30 -20.40
N GLY A 67 -7.51 -9.56 -21.45
CA GLY A 67 -6.76 -9.54 -22.71
C GLY A 67 -6.71 -10.93 -23.36
N SER A 68 -5.50 -11.51 -23.43
CA SER A 68 -5.24 -12.85 -24.00
C SER A 68 -4.77 -13.88 -22.96
N THR A 69 -4.74 -13.50 -21.68
CA THR A 69 -4.21 -14.33 -20.59
C THR A 69 -5.35 -14.85 -19.73
N THR A 70 -5.30 -16.15 -19.40
CA THR A 70 -6.22 -16.78 -18.46
C THR A 70 -5.72 -16.58 -17.03
N TYR A 71 -6.65 -16.19 -16.16
CA TYR A 71 -6.46 -16.02 -14.73
C TYR A 71 -7.51 -16.82 -13.98
N SER A 72 -7.30 -16.96 -12.67
CA SER A 72 -8.29 -17.54 -11.78
C SER A 72 -8.31 -16.80 -10.46
N SER A 73 -9.50 -16.70 -9.87
CA SER A 73 -9.71 -16.11 -8.56
C SER A 73 -10.44 -17.06 -7.62
N ILE A 74 -10.08 -16.96 -6.35
CA ILE A 74 -10.73 -17.66 -5.24
C ILE A 74 -11.04 -16.63 -4.16
N ALA A 75 -12.23 -16.74 -3.56
CA ALA A 75 -12.62 -15.89 -2.44
C ALA A 75 -12.75 -16.70 -1.16
N THR A 76 -12.19 -16.19 -0.06
CA THR A 76 -12.24 -16.84 1.25
C THR A 76 -12.63 -15.84 2.34
N CYS A 77 -13.16 -16.38 3.43
CA CYS A 77 -13.48 -15.60 4.61
C CYS A 77 -12.35 -15.71 5.62
N VAL A 78 -11.88 -14.57 6.08
CA VAL A 78 -10.67 -14.45 6.89
C VAL A 78 -11.01 -13.70 8.17
N ASP A 79 -10.53 -14.22 9.30
CA ASP A 79 -10.69 -13.68 10.65
C ASP A 79 -9.36 -13.24 11.30
N THR A 80 -8.34 -13.05 10.46
CA THR A 80 -6.98 -12.63 10.83
C THR A 80 -6.73 -11.20 10.38
N GLU A 81 -5.84 -10.46 11.07
CA GLU A 81 -5.35 -9.14 10.64
C GLU A 81 -4.92 -9.13 9.17
N ARG A 82 -5.36 -8.12 8.42
CA ARG A 82 -5.26 -8.10 6.94
C ARG A 82 -3.83 -8.07 6.43
N GLU A 83 -2.96 -7.33 7.10
CA GLU A 83 -1.54 -7.22 6.80
C GLU A 83 -0.85 -8.58 6.99
N THR A 84 -1.20 -9.28 8.07
CA THR A 84 -0.67 -10.63 8.35
C THR A 84 -1.16 -11.63 7.30
N TYR A 85 -2.45 -11.58 6.96
CA TYR A 85 -3.01 -12.45 5.94
C TYR A 85 -2.38 -12.22 4.56
N VAL A 86 -2.25 -10.96 4.13
CA VAL A 86 -1.59 -10.59 2.86
C VAL A 86 -0.12 -11.04 2.85
N ALA A 87 0.62 -10.79 3.93
CA ALA A 87 2.02 -11.21 4.01
C ALA A 87 2.18 -12.73 3.90
N ASN A 88 1.27 -13.50 4.51
CA ASN A 88 1.27 -14.95 4.40
C ASN A 88 0.89 -15.43 2.99
N ALA A 89 -0.07 -14.77 2.33
CA ALA A 89 -0.45 -15.11 0.96
C ALA A 89 0.75 -14.94 0.00
N PHE A 90 1.51 -13.87 0.14
CA PHE A 90 2.72 -13.60 -0.64
C PHE A 90 4.00 -14.20 -0.04
N ALA A 91 3.92 -15.21 0.85
CA ALA A 91 5.11 -15.77 1.49
C ALA A 91 6.20 -16.15 0.48
N GLY A 92 7.40 -15.57 0.66
CA GLY A 92 8.53 -15.75 -0.25
C GLY A 92 8.58 -14.80 -1.46
N PHE A 93 7.58 -13.94 -1.64
CA PHE A 93 7.50 -12.97 -2.72
C PHE A 93 7.43 -11.54 -2.20
N SER A 94 7.98 -10.61 -2.98
CA SER A 94 7.85 -9.19 -2.70
C SER A 94 6.47 -8.69 -3.11
N PHE A 95 5.83 -7.85 -2.29
CA PHE A 95 4.52 -7.29 -2.57
C PHE A 95 4.43 -5.84 -2.12
N LEU A 96 3.51 -5.10 -2.74
CA LEU A 96 3.10 -3.75 -2.35
C LEU A 96 1.61 -3.77 -2.04
N MET A 97 1.26 -3.42 -0.81
CA MET A 97 -0.13 -3.35 -0.34
C MET A 97 -0.55 -1.90 -0.14
N ILE A 98 -1.74 -1.58 -0.63
CA ILE A 98 -2.36 -0.27 -0.49
C ILE A 98 -3.69 -0.45 0.22
N GLU A 99 -3.77 0.07 1.45
CA GLU A 99 -5.04 0.26 2.14
C GLU A 99 -5.66 1.58 1.68
N THR A 100 -6.95 1.54 1.36
CA THR A 100 -7.73 2.70 0.95
C THR A 100 -8.68 3.11 2.05
N TYR A 101 -8.79 4.41 2.27
CA TYR A 101 -9.58 4.99 3.35
C TYR A 101 -10.41 6.19 2.86
N THR A 102 -11.50 6.47 3.58
CA THR A 102 -12.17 7.77 3.56
C THR A 102 -11.80 8.60 4.80
N LYS A 103 -12.25 9.87 4.79
CA LYS A 103 -12.11 10.81 5.91
C LYS A 103 -10.65 11.00 6.39
N GLN A 104 -9.72 11.23 5.46
CA GLN A 104 -8.30 11.49 5.78
C GLN A 104 -7.64 10.31 6.52
N CYS A 105 -7.70 9.11 5.93
CA CYS A 105 -7.18 7.87 6.51
C CYS A 105 -7.79 7.49 7.87
N LYS A 106 -9.12 7.62 8.01
CA LYS A 106 -9.81 7.28 9.27
C LYS A 106 -10.82 6.16 9.16
N VAL A 107 -11.40 5.95 7.98
CA VAL A 107 -12.42 4.91 7.77
C VAL A 107 -11.94 4.02 6.64
N PHE A 108 -11.58 2.78 6.98
CA PHE A 108 -11.10 1.78 6.04
C PHE A 108 -12.18 1.45 5.00
N MET A 109 -11.77 1.28 3.74
CA MET A 109 -12.65 0.87 2.64
C MET A 109 -12.29 -0.51 2.09
N GLY A 110 -11.01 -0.89 2.18
CA GLY A 110 -10.49 -2.09 1.56
C GLY A 110 -8.99 -1.95 1.32
N ALA A 111 -8.35 -3.07 1.01
CA ALA A 111 -6.94 -3.13 0.68
C ALA A 111 -6.73 -3.99 -0.57
N ASN A 112 -5.80 -3.57 -1.41
CA ASN A 112 -5.29 -4.39 -2.51
C ASN A 112 -3.78 -4.52 -2.36
N ALA A 113 -3.29 -5.73 -2.52
CA ALA A 113 -1.87 -6.05 -2.54
C ALA A 113 -1.50 -6.68 -3.87
N TYR A 114 -0.39 -6.23 -4.42
CA TYR A 114 0.09 -6.62 -5.74
C TYR A 114 1.47 -7.25 -5.62
N LEU A 115 1.70 -8.33 -6.37
CA LEU A 115 3.04 -8.87 -6.55
C LEU A 115 3.96 -7.77 -7.08
N ALA A 116 5.03 -7.46 -6.35
CA ALA A 116 5.95 -6.38 -6.69
C ALA A 116 7.10 -6.88 -7.57
N SER A 117 6.75 -7.53 -8.68
CA SER A 117 7.70 -8.10 -9.66
C SER A 117 8.34 -7.04 -10.55
N GLY A 118 7.69 -5.88 -10.72
CA GLY A 118 8.02 -4.90 -11.75
C GLY A 118 7.52 -5.29 -13.15
N GLU A 119 6.76 -6.38 -13.27
CA GLU A 119 6.17 -6.84 -14.53
C GLU A 119 4.71 -6.38 -14.65
N CYS A 120 4.21 -6.32 -15.88
CA CYS A 120 2.81 -6.00 -16.17
C CYS A 120 1.91 -7.20 -15.85
N GLN A 121 0.95 -7.01 -14.94
CA GLN A 121 0.06 -8.05 -14.45
C GLN A 121 -1.38 -7.56 -14.28
N VAL A 122 -2.31 -8.48 -14.06
CA VAL A 122 -3.73 -8.16 -13.84
C VAL A 122 -3.95 -7.25 -12.64
N TYR A 123 -4.83 -6.25 -12.77
CA TYR A 123 -5.18 -5.33 -11.69
C TYR A 123 -6.27 -5.88 -10.76
N ASP A 124 -7.35 -6.44 -11.31
CA ASP A 124 -8.44 -7.09 -10.58
C ASP A 124 -9.16 -8.13 -11.46
N ASP A 125 -10.18 -8.80 -10.93
CA ASP A 125 -10.97 -9.82 -11.64
C ASP A 125 -12.24 -9.26 -12.30
N THR A 126 -12.40 -7.93 -12.36
CA THR A 126 -13.62 -7.26 -12.86
C THR A 126 -13.39 -6.29 -14.00
N SER A 127 -12.13 -5.88 -14.23
CA SER A 127 -11.72 -4.89 -15.20
C SER A 127 -10.63 -5.44 -16.12
N ASP A 128 -10.47 -4.78 -17.27
CA ASP A 128 -9.39 -5.06 -18.20
C ASP A 128 -8.11 -4.28 -17.88
N ASN A 129 -8.04 -3.64 -16.70
CA ASN A 129 -6.88 -2.85 -16.31
C ASN A 129 -5.71 -3.75 -15.93
N LEU A 130 -4.51 -3.26 -16.20
CA LEU A 130 -3.27 -3.89 -15.77
C LEU A 130 -2.51 -2.99 -14.81
N VAL A 131 -1.58 -3.58 -14.08
CA VAL A 131 -0.82 -2.91 -13.03
C VAL A 131 0.64 -3.31 -13.08
N ILE A 132 1.51 -2.36 -12.79
CA ILE A 132 2.91 -2.60 -12.48
C ILE A 132 3.15 -2.15 -11.04
N ALA A 133 3.49 -3.10 -10.17
CA ALA A 133 3.90 -2.84 -8.80
C ALA A 133 5.39 -3.14 -8.65
N LYS A 134 6.14 -2.26 -7.98
CA LYS A 134 7.58 -2.42 -7.80
C LYS A 134 8.04 -1.89 -6.46
N LEU A 135 8.93 -2.63 -5.80
CA LEU A 135 9.72 -2.15 -4.68
C LEU A 135 11.12 -1.78 -5.17
N ASN A 136 11.58 -0.59 -4.82
CA ASN A 136 12.90 -0.08 -5.18
C ASN A 136 13.93 -0.41 -4.09
N ALA A 137 15.20 -0.42 -4.48
CA ALA A 137 16.31 -0.73 -3.58
C ALA A 137 16.45 0.32 -2.45
N ASP A 138 16.13 1.57 -2.74
CA ASP A 138 16.14 2.70 -1.78
C ASP A 138 15.00 2.63 -0.74
N GLY A 139 14.14 1.62 -0.82
CA GLY A 139 13.00 1.44 0.07
C GLY A 139 11.75 2.20 -0.36
N SER A 140 11.77 2.91 -1.49
CA SER A 140 10.56 3.46 -2.11
C SER A 140 9.79 2.39 -2.89
N ALA A 141 8.59 2.72 -3.37
CA ALA A 141 7.83 1.85 -4.26
C ALA A 141 7.13 2.65 -5.36
N SER A 142 6.67 1.94 -6.39
CA SER A 142 5.77 2.47 -7.41
C SER A 142 4.61 1.53 -7.66
N LEU A 143 3.45 2.10 -7.94
CA LEU A 143 2.27 1.42 -8.45
C LEU A 143 1.72 2.22 -9.62
N GLU A 144 1.63 1.60 -10.79
CA GLU A 144 1.16 2.24 -12.01
C GLU A 144 0.03 1.39 -12.59
N ILE A 145 -1.12 2.01 -12.86
CA ILE A 145 -2.32 1.33 -13.36
C ILE A 145 -2.60 1.82 -14.78
N TYR A 146 -2.82 0.86 -15.67
CA TYR A 146 -2.94 1.04 -17.10
C TYR A 146 -4.33 0.58 -17.56
N ASN A 147 -4.88 1.30 -18.52
CA ASN A 147 -6.13 0.96 -19.22
C ASN A 147 -5.87 0.17 -20.51
N ASP A 148 -4.60 -0.06 -20.85
CA ASP A 148 -4.17 -0.89 -21.96
C ASP A 148 -3.74 -2.27 -21.49
N SER A 149 -3.86 -3.26 -22.37
CA SER A 149 -3.58 -4.67 -22.08
C SER A 149 -2.09 -5.05 -22.15
N SER A 150 -1.19 -4.06 -22.24
CA SER A 150 0.26 -4.27 -22.38
C SER A 150 1.12 -3.42 -21.43
N CYS A 151 0.52 -2.57 -20.60
CA CYS A 151 1.20 -1.54 -19.81
C CYS A 151 2.19 -0.69 -20.61
N SER A 152 1.90 -0.44 -21.90
CA SER A 152 2.82 0.27 -22.80
C SER A 152 2.52 1.76 -22.91
N ASP A 153 1.29 2.17 -22.61
CA ASP A 153 0.87 3.56 -22.69
C ASP A 153 1.23 4.32 -21.41
N THR A 154 0.72 5.55 -21.27
CA THR A 154 0.88 6.30 -20.02
C THR A 154 -0.09 5.75 -18.98
N PRO A 155 0.35 5.44 -17.74
CA PRO A 155 -0.55 4.98 -16.70
C PRO A 155 -1.60 6.06 -16.39
N PHE A 156 -2.87 5.68 -16.30
CA PHE A 156 -3.94 6.63 -15.99
C PHE A 156 -3.94 7.00 -14.50
N LEU A 157 -3.38 6.13 -13.65
CA LEU A 157 -3.23 6.36 -12.21
C LEU A 157 -1.90 5.82 -11.72
N GLY A 158 -1.19 6.62 -10.93
CA GLY A 158 0.13 6.30 -10.41
C GLY A 158 0.34 6.73 -8.95
N TYR A 159 1.04 5.88 -8.22
CA TYR A 159 1.48 6.10 -6.85
C TYR A 159 2.99 5.90 -6.76
N MET A 160 3.66 6.80 -6.04
CA MET A 160 5.10 6.73 -5.79
C MET A 160 5.36 7.09 -4.32
N PRO A 161 5.03 6.20 -3.37
CA PRO A 161 5.39 6.41 -1.97
C PRO A 161 6.91 6.32 -1.80
N ASN A 162 7.49 7.30 -1.09
CA ASN A 162 8.90 7.27 -0.72
C ASN A 162 9.14 6.31 0.45
N SER A 163 10.41 6.06 0.77
CA SER A 163 10.81 5.15 1.85
C SER A 163 10.29 5.58 3.23
N GLU A 164 10.19 6.89 3.49
CA GLU A 164 9.60 7.41 4.72
C GLU A 164 8.10 7.08 4.80
N THR A 165 7.35 7.23 3.71
CA THR A 165 5.92 6.90 3.65
C THR A 165 5.69 5.42 3.94
N LEU A 166 6.49 4.55 3.33
CA LEU A 166 6.40 3.09 3.51
C LEU A 166 6.81 2.62 4.91
N SER A 167 7.83 3.24 5.51
CA SER A 167 8.33 2.83 6.84
C SER A 167 7.50 3.41 7.99
N SER A 168 6.93 4.61 7.82
CA SER A 168 6.07 5.25 8.82
C SER A 168 4.60 4.86 8.72
N HIS A 169 4.20 4.18 7.64
CA HIS A 169 2.80 3.93 7.30
C HIS A 169 1.94 5.21 7.37
N SER A 170 2.53 6.32 6.92
CA SER A 170 1.86 7.62 6.94
C SER A 170 0.79 7.72 5.85
N CYS A 171 -0.25 8.50 6.15
CA CYS A 171 -1.36 8.73 5.23
C CYS A 171 -0.89 9.45 3.97
N TYR A 172 -0.80 8.72 2.87
CA TYR A 172 -0.42 9.20 1.56
C TYR A 172 -1.61 9.82 0.84
N LYS A 173 -1.41 11.04 0.32
CA LYS A 173 -2.44 11.83 -0.40
C LYS A 173 -3.79 11.95 0.33
N SER A 174 -3.83 11.77 1.66
CA SER A 174 -5.04 11.82 2.49
C SER A 174 -6.06 10.68 2.33
N TYR A 175 -5.72 9.58 1.65
CA TYR A 175 -6.68 8.47 1.45
C TYR A 175 -6.05 7.08 1.35
N SER A 176 -4.72 6.95 1.37
CA SER A 176 -4.06 5.65 1.26
C SER A 176 -2.98 5.48 2.33
N VAL A 177 -2.78 4.24 2.76
CA VAL A 177 -1.62 3.83 3.56
C VAL A 177 -0.94 2.68 2.82
N PHE A 178 0.39 2.72 2.74
CA PHE A 178 1.18 1.75 2.00
C PHE A 178 1.96 0.85 2.95
N TYR A 179 1.97 -0.44 2.61
CA TYR A 179 2.76 -1.47 3.27
C TYR A 179 3.50 -2.26 2.20
N SER A 180 4.61 -2.87 2.60
CA SER A 180 5.37 -3.73 1.70
C SER A 180 5.96 -4.90 2.45
N GLY A 181 6.04 -6.04 1.78
CA GLY A 181 6.85 -7.17 2.20
C GLY A 181 7.90 -7.46 1.13
N ARG A 182 9.11 -7.83 1.54
CA ARG A 182 10.16 -8.29 0.63
C ARG A 182 10.23 -9.81 0.72
N GLY A 183 10.17 -10.47 -0.43
CA GLY A 183 10.37 -11.90 -0.50
C GLY A 183 11.79 -12.24 -0.06
N SER A 184 11.94 -13.10 0.94
CA SER A 184 13.23 -13.68 1.27
C SER A 184 13.58 -14.71 0.20
N SER A 185 14.59 -14.43 -0.63
CA SER A 185 15.14 -15.40 -1.58
C SER A 185 15.94 -16.53 -0.91
N ASP A 186 15.98 -16.56 0.43
CA ASP A 186 16.67 -17.59 1.20
C ASP A 186 15.65 -18.47 1.92
N GLY A 187 15.68 -19.77 1.61
CA GLY A 187 14.93 -20.81 2.30
C GLY A 187 15.38 -20.99 3.74
N SER A 188 15.08 -20.02 4.61
CA SER A 188 15.14 -20.18 6.05
C SER A 188 13.75 -19.98 6.63
N SER A 189 13.23 -21.08 7.14
CA SER A 189 12.00 -21.16 7.93
C SER A 189 12.01 -20.17 9.10
N GLY A 190 11.01 -19.29 9.12
CA GLY A 190 10.42 -18.67 10.31
C GLY A 190 11.26 -17.60 11.03
N SER A 191 10.75 -16.37 11.04
CA SER A 191 10.38 -15.68 12.28
C SER A 191 9.56 -14.44 11.94
N ALA A 192 8.34 -14.41 12.47
CA ALA A 192 7.55 -13.21 12.57
C ALA A 192 8.22 -12.20 13.51
N SER A 193 8.02 -10.92 13.18
CA SER A 193 8.14 -9.75 14.05
C SER A 193 9.55 -9.30 14.46
N ASP A 194 10.02 -8.21 13.86
CA ASP A 194 10.87 -7.24 14.56
C ASP A 194 10.01 -6.04 14.98
N HIS A 195 9.47 -6.12 16.19
CA HIS A 195 9.04 -4.96 16.97
C HIS A 195 10.22 -4.55 17.86
N GLN A 196 11.04 -3.60 17.43
CA GLN A 196 11.99 -2.95 18.34
C GLN A 196 11.26 -1.92 19.19
N ALA A 197 10.75 -2.36 20.33
CA ALA A 197 10.49 -1.50 21.47
C ALA A 197 11.83 -1.14 22.13
N THR A 198 12.27 0.10 21.96
CA THR A 198 13.43 0.65 22.67
C THR A 198 13.14 0.71 24.16
N THR A 199 13.76 -0.17 24.94
CA THR A 199 13.85 -0.05 26.40
C THR A 199 15.29 0.29 26.79
N ASN A 200 15.47 1.51 27.27
CA ASN A 200 16.72 1.96 27.87
C ASN A 200 16.96 1.20 29.18
N VAL A 201 18.05 0.43 29.24
CA VAL A 201 18.58 -0.09 30.52
C VAL A 201 20.09 0.17 30.58
N ASN A 202 20.48 1.12 31.42
CA ASN A 202 21.86 1.27 31.89
C ASN A 202 22.21 0.05 32.76
N ALA A 203 23.25 -0.70 32.41
CA ALA A 203 23.96 -1.56 33.35
C ALA A 203 25.43 -1.74 32.94
N VAL A 204 26.30 -1.30 33.84
CA VAL A 204 27.75 -1.50 33.89
C VAL A 204 28.06 -2.96 34.26
N GLY A 205 29.07 -3.58 33.64
CA GLY A 205 29.68 -4.81 34.16
C GLY A 205 30.36 -5.69 33.12
N SER A 206 31.69 -5.61 33.05
CA SER A 206 32.59 -6.42 32.21
C SER A 206 32.53 -7.92 32.48
N THR A 207 32.68 -8.75 31.43
CA THR A 207 33.61 -9.90 31.41
C THR A 207 33.81 -10.40 29.98
N SER A 208 35.08 -10.56 29.63
CA SER A 208 35.63 -11.04 28.36
C SER A 208 35.44 -12.55 28.19
N ASN A 209 35.16 -13.01 26.98
CA ASN A 209 35.84 -14.19 26.41
C ASN A 209 35.76 -14.19 24.88
N SER A 210 36.90 -14.41 24.25
CA SER A 210 37.15 -14.32 22.81
C SER A 210 37.16 -15.70 22.13
N LEU A 211 37.36 -15.66 20.80
CA LEU A 211 37.69 -16.71 19.82
C LEU A 211 36.47 -17.22 19.03
N GLY A 212 36.44 -17.14 17.70
CA GLY A 212 37.40 -16.64 16.73
C GLY A 212 36.87 -16.91 15.31
N PHE A 213 37.04 -15.95 14.39
CA PHE A 213 36.79 -16.18 12.97
C PHE A 213 38.12 -16.08 12.22
N THR A 214 38.49 -17.18 11.58
CA THR A 214 39.67 -17.31 10.71
C THR A 214 39.48 -16.48 9.44
N GLY A 215 40.49 -15.66 9.15
CA GLY A 215 40.52 -14.81 7.96
C GLY A 215 40.82 -15.57 6.67
N ASN A 216 40.39 -14.99 5.56
CA ASN A 216 41.10 -15.08 4.30
C ASN A 216 41.06 -13.69 3.65
N SER A 217 42.22 -13.04 3.63
CA SER A 217 42.49 -11.74 3.02
C SER A 217 42.82 -11.92 1.54
N ALA A 218 42.20 -11.10 0.68
CA ALA A 218 42.74 -10.78 -0.64
C ALA A 218 42.81 -9.25 -0.76
N SER A 219 44.02 -8.77 -0.96
CA SER A 219 44.44 -7.38 -1.01
C SER A 219 44.20 -6.79 -2.39
N PHE A 220 43.65 -5.58 -2.48
CA PHE A 220 43.91 -4.67 -3.60
C PHE A 220 44.19 -3.26 -3.04
N SER A 221 45.44 -2.83 -3.24
CA SER A 221 45.91 -1.47 -3.00
C SER A 221 45.44 -0.55 -4.13
N GLY A 222 44.91 0.61 -3.77
CA GLY A 222 44.55 1.67 -4.70
C GLY A 222 44.18 2.94 -3.95
N SER A 223 45.20 3.68 -3.51
CA SER A 223 45.08 4.94 -2.78
C SER A 223 44.41 6.02 -3.63
N SER A 224 43.40 6.69 -3.09
CA SER A 224 43.11 8.12 -3.35
C SER A 224 42.33 8.69 -2.18
N SER A 225 42.75 9.88 -1.77
CA SER A 225 42.58 10.56 -0.48
C SER A 225 41.16 10.98 -0.12
N LEU A 226 40.82 10.84 1.17
CA LEU A 226 39.76 11.58 1.86
C LEU A 226 39.99 13.10 1.75
N GLY A 227 38.96 13.82 1.31
CA GLY A 227 38.80 15.26 1.51
C GLY A 227 37.58 15.52 2.36
N LEU A 228 37.77 15.65 3.68
CA LEU A 228 36.78 16.17 4.62
C LEU A 228 36.75 17.70 4.46
N LEU A 229 35.62 18.25 4.01
CA LEU A 229 35.35 19.69 4.02
C LEU A 229 34.10 19.92 4.86
N THR A 230 34.32 20.44 6.07
CA THR A 230 33.32 21.05 6.92
C THR A 230 33.06 22.47 6.43
N THR A 231 31.82 22.83 6.14
CA THR A 231 31.38 24.24 6.11
C THR A 231 30.23 24.41 7.08
N GLU A 232 30.52 25.01 8.23
CA GLU A 232 29.55 25.75 9.02
C GLU A 232 29.37 27.14 8.40
N SER A 233 28.13 27.62 8.26
CA SER A 233 27.77 29.02 8.48
C SER A 233 26.26 29.19 8.55
N ASN A 234 25.88 30.07 9.48
CA ASN A 234 24.56 30.33 10.00
C ASN A 234 23.65 31.15 9.07
N ASN A 235 22.35 30.96 9.34
CA ASN A 235 21.29 31.97 9.51
C ASN A 235 20.48 32.55 8.34
N SER A 236 19.18 32.57 8.66
CA SER A 236 18.13 33.56 8.38
C SER A 236 17.40 33.57 7.02
N ALA A 237 16.08 33.57 7.18
CA ALA A 237 15.01 33.66 6.20
C ALA A 237 15.03 34.94 5.35
N MET A 238 14.69 34.81 4.06
CA MET A 238 13.48 35.37 3.43
C MET A 238 13.56 35.21 1.91
N ASP A 239 12.44 34.76 1.34
CA ASP A 239 11.79 35.19 0.10
C ASP A 239 12.59 35.41 -1.21
N GLY A 240 11.99 34.94 -2.31
CA GLY A 240 12.24 35.48 -3.65
C GLY A 240 13.23 34.74 -4.54
N SER A 241 12.67 33.90 -5.41
CA SER A 241 13.03 33.72 -6.84
C SER A 241 14.49 34.01 -7.25
N ALA A 242 15.26 32.95 -7.49
CA ALA A 242 16.51 33.05 -8.24
C ALA A 242 16.60 31.92 -9.28
N VAL A 243 16.61 32.35 -10.53
CA VAL A 243 16.82 31.58 -11.76
C VAL A 243 18.26 31.08 -11.79
N ASN A 244 18.47 29.77 -11.86
CA ASN A 244 19.81 29.18 -11.96
C ASN A 244 20.26 29.20 -13.43
N ALA A 245 21.14 30.14 -13.78
CA ALA A 245 21.85 30.13 -15.05
C ALA A 245 23.19 29.38 -14.87
N ILE A 246 23.24 28.12 -15.29
CA ILE A 246 24.48 27.34 -15.35
C ILE A 246 25.34 27.89 -16.49
N THR A 247 26.52 28.41 -16.15
CA THR A 247 27.52 28.86 -17.12
C THR A 247 28.61 27.79 -17.20
N ILE A 248 28.66 27.01 -18.26
CA ILE A 248 29.77 26.08 -18.53
C ILE A 248 30.90 26.89 -19.18
N ARG A 249 32.05 26.95 -18.51
CA ARG A 249 33.32 27.45 -19.07
C ARG A 249 34.19 26.25 -19.41
N ASP A 250 34.41 26.01 -20.70
CA ASP A 250 35.51 25.17 -21.16
C ASP A 250 36.79 26.02 -21.34
N PRO A 251 37.97 25.51 -20.94
CA PRO A 251 39.24 26.19 -21.18
C PRO A 251 39.94 25.67 -22.45
N SER A 252 40.60 26.60 -23.15
CA SER A 252 41.74 26.41 -24.08
C SER A 252 41.49 25.88 -25.49
N SER A 253 41.74 26.70 -26.51
CA SER A 253 43.00 26.67 -27.30
C SER A 253 43.02 27.77 -28.39
N ALA A 254 44.22 28.16 -28.80
CA ALA A 254 44.58 29.34 -29.58
C ALA A 254 44.33 29.26 -31.10
N GLY A 255 44.26 30.43 -31.78
CA GLY A 255 44.52 30.55 -33.22
C GLY A 255 43.77 31.68 -33.95
N GLU A 256 44.46 32.81 -34.14
CA GLU A 256 44.53 33.75 -35.29
C GLU A 256 43.28 34.20 -36.12
N GLU A 257 43.20 35.55 -36.23
CA GLU A 257 42.73 36.45 -37.33
C GLU A 257 41.48 36.13 -38.19
N GLU A 258 40.42 36.97 -38.12
CA GLU A 258 40.16 38.07 -39.08
C GLU A 258 38.80 38.79 -38.83
N ASN A 259 38.86 40.07 -39.17
CA ASN A 259 37.91 41.17 -39.32
C ASN A 259 36.38 40.97 -39.51
N SER A 260 35.64 41.95 -38.93
CA SER A 260 34.41 42.64 -39.42
C SER A 260 33.00 42.02 -39.37
N ASP A 261 32.19 42.69 -38.52
CA ASP A 261 30.84 43.23 -38.76
C ASP A 261 29.67 42.28 -39.12
N SER A 262 28.74 42.10 -38.17
CA SER A 262 27.38 42.67 -38.24
C SER A 262 26.48 42.03 -37.19
N GLY A 263 25.88 42.89 -36.36
CA GLY A 263 25.04 42.51 -35.25
C GLY A 263 23.72 41.85 -35.67
N ARG A 264 23.41 40.71 -35.04
CA ARG A 264 22.04 40.19 -34.97
C ARG A 264 21.79 39.62 -33.57
N LYS A 265 21.39 40.50 -32.66
CA LYS A 265 20.93 40.15 -31.31
C LYS A 265 19.51 39.57 -31.43
N ALA A 266 19.40 38.25 -31.50
CA ALA A 266 18.12 37.57 -31.47
C ALA A 266 17.58 37.57 -30.03
N THR A 267 16.70 38.51 -29.72
CA THR A 267 15.89 38.50 -28.51
C THR A 267 14.74 37.52 -28.71
N VAL A 268 14.82 36.33 -28.11
CA VAL A 268 13.69 35.40 -28.02
C VAL A 268 12.82 35.84 -26.86
N THR A 269 11.74 36.56 -27.18
CA THR A 269 10.68 36.88 -26.22
C THR A 269 9.79 35.66 -26.06
N VAL A 270 9.94 34.92 -24.96
CA VAL A 270 8.98 33.88 -24.58
C VAL A 270 7.82 34.56 -23.88
N THR A 271 6.70 34.70 -24.60
CA THR A 271 5.40 34.99 -23.98
C THR A 271 4.92 33.74 -23.24
N PRO A 272 4.53 33.83 -21.95
CA PRO A 272 3.90 32.71 -21.28
C PRO A 272 2.55 32.45 -21.94
N SER A 273 2.37 31.23 -22.47
CA SER A 273 1.08 30.71 -22.88
C SER A 273 0.18 30.61 -21.66
N GLU A 274 -0.89 31.40 -21.64
CA GLU A 274 -2.02 31.20 -20.75
C GLU A 274 -2.57 29.79 -21.00
N SER A 275 -2.28 28.87 -20.08
CA SER A 275 -2.90 27.55 -20.03
C SER A 275 -4.36 27.76 -19.66
N SER A 276 -5.23 27.78 -20.68
CA SER A 276 -6.67 27.82 -20.48
C SER A 276 -7.10 26.54 -19.79
N GLY A 277 -7.38 26.64 -18.49
CA GLY A 277 -8.10 25.64 -17.71
C GLY A 277 -9.55 25.52 -18.19
N GLY A 278 -9.74 24.96 -19.38
CA GLY A 278 -11.03 24.45 -19.83
C GLY A 278 -11.19 23.06 -19.27
N ILE A 279 -11.80 22.94 -18.08
CA ILE A 279 -12.21 21.63 -17.58
C ILE A 279 -13.22 21.10 -18.58
N ASN A 280 -12.89 20.01 -19.27
CA ASN A 280 -13.75 19.40 -20.28
C ASN A 280 -15.07 19.00 -19.61
N THR A 281 -16.10 19.86 -19.71
CA THR A 281 -17.42 19.65 -19.09
C THR A 281 -18.03 18.31 -19.48
N GLY A 282 -17.67 17.78 -20.66
CA GLY A 282 -18.05 16.44 -21.10
C GLY A 282 -17.46 15.29 -20.28
N ALA A 283 -16.21 15.42 -19.79
CA ALA A 283 -15.58 14.41 -18.94
C ALA A 283 -16.23 14.35 -17.55
N ILE A 284 -16.60 15.52 -16.99
CA ILE A 284 -17.31 15.59 -15.70
C ILE A 284 -18.69 14.95 -15.83
N VAL A 285 -19.44 15.27 -16.88
CA VAL A 285 -20.77 14.68 -17.10
C VAL A 285 -20.67 13.17 -17.31
N GLY A 286 -19.65 12.70 -18.04
CA GLY A 286 -19.39 11.26 -18.21
C GLY A 286 -19.13 10.53 -16.89
N ILE A 287 -18.29 11.11 -16.02
CA ILE A 287 -18.00 10.56 -14.68
C ILE A 287 -19.26 10.54 -13.82
N LEU A 288 -20.09 11.60 -13.85
CA LEU A 288 -21.33 11.66 -13.07
C LEU A 288 -22.35 10.61 -13.53
N VAL A 289 -22.47 10.38 -14.84
CA VAL A 289 -23.36 9.34 -15.39
C VAL A 289 -22.85 7.95 -15.04
N ALA A 290 -21.54 7.70 -15.16
CA ALA A 290 -20.93 6.43 -14.77
C ALA A 290 -21.13 6.16 -13.26
N TYR A 291 -20.95 7.17 -12.42
CA TYR A 291 -21.16 7.07 -10.98
C TYR A 291 -22.62 6.79 -10.63
N ALA A 292 -23.57 7.45 -11.30
CA ALA A 292 -25.00 7.20 -11.11
C ALA A 292 -25.40 5.77 -11.52
N LEU A 293 -24.84 5.25 -12.61
CA LEU A 293 -25.08 3.87 -13.04
C LEU A 293 -24.46 2.84 -12.08
N LEU A 294 -23.24 3.10 -11.61
CA LEU A 294 -22.58 2.25 -10.60
C LEU A 294 -23.36 2.23 -9.27
N CYS A 295 -23.81 3.40 -8.80
CA CYS A 295 -24.69 3.48 -7.62
C CYS A 295 -26.01 2.73 -7.84
N GLY A 296 -26.61 2.85 -9.03
CA GLY A 296 -27.83 2.11 -9.38
C GLY A 296 -27.63 0.59 -9.33
N ALA A 297 -26.55 0.09 -9.96
CA ALA A 297 -26.21 -1.33 -9.96
C ALA A 297 -25.92 -1.87 -8.55
N ALA A 298 -25.15 -1.12 -7.75
CA ALA A 298 -24.87 -1.47 -6.36
C ALA A 298 -26.17 -1.52 -5.52
N CYS A 299 -27.07 -0.56 -5.70
CA CYS A 299 -28.37 -0.56 -5.03
C CYS A 299 -29.22 -1.78 -5.43
N ILE A 300 -29.24 -2.16 -6.71
CA ILE A 300 -29.97 -3.35 -7.18
C ILE A 300 -29.39 -4.63 -6.57
N LEU A 301 -28.06 -4.77 -6.53
CA LEU A 301 -27.39 -5.91 -5.92
C LEU A 301 -27.64 -5.98 -4.40
N CYS A 302 -27.62 -4.82 -3.72
CA CYS A 302 -27.97 -4.72 -2.31
C CYS A 302 -29.43 -5.12 -2.04
N MET A 303 -30.37 -4.67 -2.89
CA MET A 303 -31.78 -5.05 -2.76
C MET A 303 -32.01 -6.55 -3.03
N ASP A 304 -31.35 -7.13 -4.03
CA ASP A 304 -31.47 -8.58 -4.32
C ASP A 304 -30.87 -9.43 -3.18
N ARG A 305 -29.74 -8.99 -2.61
CA ARG A 305 -29.13 -9.63 -1.43
C ARG A 305 -30.05 -9.53 -0.20
N MET A 306 -30.68 -8.38 0.01
CA MET A 306 -31.67 -8.18 1.09
C MET A 306 -32.92 -9.02 0.88
N GLU A 307 -33.39 -9.19 -0.36
CA GLU A 307 -34.55 -10.04 -0.64
C GLU A 307 -34.27 -11.52 -0.34
N ARG A 308 -33.06 -12.00 -0.67
CA ARG A 308 -32.62 -13.36 -0.33
C ARG A 308 -32.50 -13.56 1.19
N LEU A 309 -32.03 -12.55 1.92
CA LEU A 309 -31.98 -12.55 3.39
C LEU A 309 -33.39 -12.56 4.01
N CYS A 310 -34.31 -11.74 3.52
CA CYS A 310 -35.70 -11.71 3.98
C CYS A 310 -36.42 -13.04 3.73
N ARG A 311 -36.17 -13.70 2.58
CA ARG A 311 -36.70 -15.05 2.31
C ARG A 311 -36.14 -16.09 3.28
N ARG A 312 -34.86 -15.99 3.66
CA ARG A 312 -34.22 -16.93 4.62
C ARG A 312 -34.68 -16.73 6.06
N LEU A 313 -34.99 -15.50 6.46
CA LEU A 313 -35.42 -15.18 7.82
C LEU A 313 -36.90 -15.49 8.09
N GLY A 314 -37.66 -15.99 7.10
CA GLY A 314 -39.09 -16.29 7.27
C GLY A 314 -39.93 -15.06 7.62
N LEU A 315 -39.39 -13.85 7.46
CA LEU A 315 -40.08 -12.57 7.62
C LEU A 315 -40.93 -12.29 6.39
N ARG A 316 -41.86 -13.20 6.08
CA ARG A 316 -43.06 -12.87 5.33
C ARG A 316 -44.20 -12.77 6.33
N ARG A 317 -44.72 -11.56 6.51
CA ARG A 317 -46.11 -11.37 6.92
C ARG A 317 -47.00 -11.64 5.72
#